data_AF-A0A4Q0MI19-F1
#
_entry.id   AF-A0A4Q0MI19-F1
#
_cell.length_a   1.000
_cell.length_b   1.000
_cell.length_c   1.000
_cell.angle_alpha   90.00
_cell.angle_beta   90.00
_cell.angle_gamma   90.00
#
_symmetry.space_group_name_H-M   'P 1'
#
loop_
_entity.id
_entity.type
_entity.pdbx_description
1 polymer ?
#
loop_
_entity_poly.entity_id
_entity_poly.type
_entity_poly.pdbx_seq_one_letter_code
_entity_poly.pdbx_strand_id
1 'polypeptide(L)'
;MSVVDPPAVAAEIDAMKRAWDRRMVLACLTMAAIVAFFAIDLWGDEGMAGELMTIAPWFLGLALAIFATTRLAVAHQAKQIRAKGAGGRVSSAK
;
A
#
# COMPACT_ATOMS: atom_id res chain seq x y z
N MET A 1 -19.40 20.43 8.69
CA MET A 1 -20.35 19.86 7.70
C MET A 1 -19.62 18.71 7.01
N SER A 2 -19.94 17.44 7.31
CA SER A 2 -19.34 16.31 6.60
C SER A 2 -19.85 16.35 5.16
N VAL A 3 -18.99 16.75 4.24
CA VAL A 3 -19.27 16.66 2.81
C VAL A 3 -19.29 15.16 2.52
N VAL A 4 -20.49 14.57 2.51
CA VAL A 4 -20.71 13.19 2.06
C VAL A 4 -20.27 13.16 0.60
N ASP A 5 -19.26 12.34 0.30
CA ASP A 5 -18.76 12.19 -1.06
C ASP A 5 -19.91 11.71 -1.97
N PRO A 6 -20.06 12.27 -3.20
CA PRO A 6 -21.01 11.75 -4.17
C PRO A 6 -20.75 10.25 -4.43
N PRO A 7 -21.78 9.43 -4.69
CA PRO A 7 -21.63 7.99 -4.86
C PRO A 7 -20.62 7.60 -5.95
N ALA A 8 -20.50 8.39 -7.02
CA ALA A 8 -19.49 8.19 -8.06
C ALA A 8 -18.04 8.40 -7.56
N VAL A 9 -17.81 9.42 -6.74
CA VAL A 9 -16.49 9.72 -6.15
C VAL A 9 -16.12 8.68 -5.09
N ALA A 10 -17.09 8.24 -4.29
CA ALA A 10 -16.90 7.18 -3.31
C ALA A 10 -16.51 5.85 -3.99
N ALA A 11 -17.19 5.48 -5.08
CA ALA A 11 -16.88 4.28 -5.85
C ALA A 11 -15.48 4.33 -6.49
N GLU A 12 -15.05 5.48 -7.02
CA GLU A 12 -13.72 5.65 -7.60
C GLU A 12 -12.61 5.55 -6.53
N ILE A 13 -12.83 6.16 -5.36
CA ILE A 13 -11.91 6.04 -4.21
C ILE A 13 -11.83 4.59 -3.73
N ASP A 14 -12.95 3.86 -3.67
CA ASP A 14 -12.96 2.47 -3.24
C ASP A 14 -12.31 1.53 -4.25
N ALA A 15 -12.51 1.74 -5.56
CA ALA A 15 -11.80 1.00 -6.60
C ALA A 15 -10.28 1.24 -6.53
N MET A 16 -9.87 2.49 -6.32
CA MET A 16 -8.47 2.86 -6.12
C MET A 16 -7.87 2.18 -4.88
N LYS A 17 -8.57 2.20 -3.74
CA LYS A 17 -8.13 1.51 -2.51
C LYS A 17 -7.92 0.01 -2.74
N ARG A 18 -8.88 -0.67 -3.37
CA ARG A 18 -8.76 -2.11 -3.68
C ARG A 18 -7.58 -2.43 -4.58
N ALA A 19 -7.28 -1.56 -5.56
CA ALA A 19 -6.12 -1.73 -6.42
C ALA A 19 -4.81 -1.59 -5.64
N TRP A 20 -4.73 -0.63 -4.71
CA TRP A 20 -3.59 -0.47 -3.80
C TRP A 20 -3.46 -1.62 -2.82
N ASP A 21 -4.56 -2.12 -2.26
CA ASP A 21 -4.56 -3.29 -1.37
C ASP A 21 -4.01 -4.53 -2.09
N ARG A 22 -4.41 -4.78 -3.35
CA ARG A 22 -3.83 -5.87 -4.15
C ARG A 22 -2.33 -5.71 -4.38
N ARG A 23 -1.86 -4.48 -4.66
CA ARG A 23 -0.42 -4.20 -4.82
C ARG A 23 0.34 -4.43 -3.52
N MET A 24 -0.24 -4.06 -2.38
CA MET A 24 0.35 -4.30 -1.06
C MET A 24 0.44 -5.80 -0.77
N VAL A 25 -0.63 -6.56 -1.01
CA VAL A 25 -0.63 -8.03 -0.86
C VAL A 25 0.44 -8.65 -1.75
N LEU A 26 0.54 -8.24 -3.01
CA LEU A 26 1.57 -8.72 -3.91
C LEU A 26 2.99 -8.39 -3.39
N ALA A 27 3.21 -7.17 -2.89
CA ALA A 27 4.49 -6.77 -2.31
C ALA A 27 4.86 -7.62 -1.08
N CYS A 28 3.90 -7.89 -0.19
CA CYS A 28 4.10 -8.76 0.96
C CYS A 28 4.44 -10.20 0.53
N LEU A 29 3.75 -10.75 -0.47
CA LEU A 29 4.03 -12.07 -1.01
C LEU A 29 5.43 -12.14 -1.64
N THR A 30 5.83 -11.12 -2.40
CA THR A 30 7.18 -11.04 -2.97
C THR A 30 8.25 -10.96 -1.89
N MET A 31 8.04 -10.15 -0.83
CA MET A 31 8.96 -10.11 0.31
C MET A 31 9.08 -11.47 1.00
N ALA A 32 7.96 -12.16 1.23
CA ALA A 32 7.97 -13.50 1.81
C ALA A 32 8.72 -14.51 0.92
N ALA A 33 8.53 -14.45 -0.40
CA ALA A 33 9.25 -15.30 -1.35
C ALA A 33 10.76 -15.02 -1.34
N ILE A 34 11.18 -13.76 -1.26
CA ILE A 34 12.59 -13.38 -1.14
C ILE A 34 13.18 -13.93 0.17
N VAL A 35 12.49 -13.75 1.30
CA VAL A 35 12.95 -14.30 2.59
C VAL A 35 13.08 -15.82 2.53
N ALA A 36 12.07 -16.51 1.98
CA ALA A 36 12.11 -17.96 1.83
C ALA A 36 13.26 -18.41 0.92
N PHE A 37 13.54 -17.69 -0.16
CA PHE A 37 14.66 -17.97 -1.06
C PHE A 37 16.01 -17.85 -0.35
N PHE A 38 16.24 -16.79 0.42
CA PHE A 38 17.48 -16.63 1.18
C PHE A 38 17.59 -17.61 2.36
N ALA A 39 16.46 -18.03 2.94
CA ALA A 39 16.44 -18.98 4.04
C ALA A 39 16.63 -20.44 3.62
N ILE A 40 16.56 -20.77 2.32
CA ILE A 40 16.69 -22.15 1.83
C ILE A 40 18.06 -22.75 2.16
N ASP A 41 19.15 -22.00 1.97
CA ASP A 41 20.51 -22.49 2.20
C ASP A 41 20.87 -22.53 3.70
N LEU A 42 20.11 -21.83 4.54
CA LEU A 42 20.29 -21.77 6.00
C LEU A 42 19.45 -22.81 6.74
N TRP A 43 18.66 -23.61 6.01
CA TRP A 43 17.67 -24.51 6.62
C TRP A 43 18.35 -25.70 7.29
N GLY A 44 18.30 -25.73 8.63
CA GLY A 44 18.94 -26.78 9.44
C GLY A 44 20.28 -26.37 10.06
N ASP A 45 20.71 -25.13 9.84
CA ASP A 45 21.89 -24.56 10.48
C ASP A 45 21.52 -23.92 11.85
N GLU A 46 22.32 -24.16 12.88
CA GLU A 46 22.11 -23.60 14.22
C GLU A 46 22.23 -22.07 14.24
N GLY A 47 22.92 -21.48 13.25
CA GLY A 47 23.06 -20.04 13.04
C GLY A 47 21.85 -19.33 12.41
N MET A 48 20.89 -20.07 11.86
CA MET A 48 19.74 -19.54 11.09
C MET A 48 18.92 -18.51 11.86
N ALA A 49 18.68 -18.74 13.16
CA ALA A 49 17.91 -17.82 13.99
C ALA A 49 18.63 -16.47 14.20
N GLY A 50 19.96 -16.49 14.26
CA GLY A 50 20.79 -15.29 14.41
C GLY A 50 20.79 -14.42 13.16
N GLU A 51 20.93 -15.03 11.97
CA GLU A 51 20.87 -14.31 10.70
C GLU A 51 19.46 -13.78 10.38
N LEU A 52 18.43 -14.53 10.74
CA LEU A 52 17.05 -14.03 10.65
C LEU A 52 16.83 -12.82 11.56
N MET A 53 17.39 -12.81 12.77
CA MET A 53 17.26 -11.66 13.69
C MET A 53 18.01 -10.41 13.22
N THR A 54 19.07 -10.54 12.43
CA THR A 54 19.76 -9.37 11.85
C THR A 54 19.06 -8.83 10.61
N ILE A 55 18.41 -9.69 9.83
CA ILE A 55 17.74 -9.32 8.57
C ILE A 55 16.28 -8.88 8.81
N ALA A 56 15.58 -9.47 9.77
CA ALA A 56 14.17 -9.18 10.06
C ALA A 56 13.87 -7.68 10.35
N PRO A 57 14.70 -6.92 11.09
CA PRO A 57 14.48 -5.49 11.31
C PRO A 57 14.50 -4.69 10.00
N TRP A 58 15.36 -5.05 9.05
CA TRP A 58 15.41 -4.40 7.74
C TRP A 58 14.16 -4.68 6.92
N PHE A 59 13.69 -5.93 6.91
CA PHE A 59 12.44 -6.29 6.24
C PHE A 59 11.24 -5.60 6.88
N LEU A 60 11.17 -5.53 8.21
CA LEU A 60 10.12 -4.83 8.93
C LEU A 60 10.14 -3.32 8.63
N GLY A 61 11.33 -2.71 8.64
CA GLY A 61 11.51 -1.30 8.29
C GLY A 61 11.07 -0.99 6.85
N LEU A 62 11.45 -1.85 5.89
CA LEU A 62 11.03 -1.71 4.50
C LEU A 62 9.52 -1.86 4.33
N ALA A 63 8.91 -2.85 4.99
CA ALA A 63 7.46 -3.05 4.96
C ALA A 63 6.70 -1.83 5.54
N LEU A 64 7.18 -1.28 6.66
CA LEU A 64 6.61 -0.07 7.26
C LEU A 64 6.76 1.15 6.34
N ALA A 65 7.91 1.31 5.69
CA ALA A 65 8.14 2.40 4.74
C ALA A 65 7.21 2.31 3.53
N ILE A 66 7.04 1.12 2.95
CA ILE A 66 6.10 0.86 1.85
C ILE A 66 4.65 1.14 2.30
N PHE A 67 4.29 0.72 3.52
CA PHE A 67 2.96 0.98 4.06
C PHE A 67 2.68 2.47 4.25
N ALA A 68 3.60 3.20 4.89
CA ALA A 68 3.46 4.63 5.13
C ALA A 68 3.38 5.44 3.82
N THR A 69 4.26 5.15 2.86
CA THR A 69 4.26 5.81 1.55
C THR A 69 2.97 5.52 0.77
N THR A 70 2.48 4.28 0.80
CA THR A 70 1.21 3.91 0.16
C THR A 70 0.02 4.64 0.78
N ARG A 71 -0.03 4.74 2.11
CA ARG A 71 -1.07 5.51 2.83
C ARG A 71 -1.08 6.99 2.42
N LEU A 72 0.11 7.60 2.32
CA LEU A 72 0.26 8.98 1.88
C LEU A 72 -0.17 9.16 0.42
N ALA A 73 0.24 8.25 -0.48
CA ALA A 73 -0.13 8.28 -1.88
C ALA A 73 -1.66 8.16 -2.07
N VAL A 74 -2.31 7.23 -1.36
CA VAL A 74 -3.77 7.05 -1.37
C VAL A 74 -4.48 8.31 -0.85
N ALA A 75 -3.98 8.92 0.22
CA ALA A 75 -4.55 10.15 0.76
C ALA A 75 -4.44 11.33 -0.23
N HIS A 76 -3.30 11.47 -0.91
CA HIS A 76 -3.10 12.48 -1.95
C HIS A 76 -3.98 12.24 -3.17
N GLN A 77 -4.05 11.01 -3.68
CA GLN A 77 -4.89 10.67 -4.83
C GLN A 77 -6.38 10.84 -4.51
N ALA A 78 -6.83 10.44 -3.32
CA ALA A 78 -8.21 10.67 -2.88
C ALA A 78 -8.57 12.17 -2.85
N LYS A 79 -7.66 13.03 -2.37
CA LYS A 79 -7.85 14.49 -2.43
C LYS A 79 -7.94 15.00 -3.87
N GLN A 80 -7.10 14.49 -4.78
CA GLN A 80 -7.12 14.87 -6.19
C GLN A 80 -8.42 14.43 -6.89
N ILE A 81 -8.92 13.22 -6.62
CA ILE A 81 -10.19 12.72 -7.17
C ILE A 81 -11.36 13.59 -6.70
N ARG A 82 -11.42 13.91 -5.39
CA ARG A 82 -12.42 14.83 -4.84
C ARG A 82 -12.36 16.22 -5.46
N ALA A 83 -11.15 16.77 -5.67
CA ALA A 83 -10.96 18.07 -6.29
C ALA A 83 -11.40 18.08 -7.78
N LYS A 84 -11.07 17.04 -8.55
CA LYS A 84 -11.52 16.88 -9.95
C LYS A 84 -13.04 16.73 -10.05
N GLY A 85 -13.65 15.91 -9.18
CA GLY A 85 -15.11 15.75 -9.11
C GLY A 85 -15.85 17.02 -8.67
N ALA A 86 -15.17 17.95 -7.95
CA ALA A 86 -15.71 19.28 -7.67
C ALA A 86 -15.55 20.24 -8.86
N GLY A 87 -14.42 20.21 -9.57
CA GLY A 87 -14.16 21.08 -10.73
C GLY A 87 -15.06 20.82 -11.94
N GLY A 88 -15.40 19.55 -12.22
CA GLY A 88 -16.33 19.20 -13.30
C GLY A 88 -17.75 19.74 -13.11
N ARG A 89 -18.17 19.96 -11.86
CA ARG A 89 -19.50 20.51 -11.53
C ARG A 89 -19.62 22.01 -11.81
N VAL A 90 -18.52 22.77 -11.75
CA VAL A 90 -18.52 24.21 -12.05
C VAL A 90 -18.57 24.45 -13.57
N SER A 91 -17.98 23.55 -14.37
CA SER A 91 -17.96 23.68 -15.83
C SER A 91 -19.26 23.27 -16.51
N SER A 92 -20.11 22.45 -15.87
CA SER A 92 -21.37 21.98 -16.46
C SER A 92 -22.57 22.87 -16.14
N ALA A 93 -22.38 23.94 -15.35
CA ALA A 93 -23.41 24.91 -14.99
C ALA A 93 -23.34 26.20 -15.81
N LYS A 94 -22.67 26.18 -16.97
CA LYS A 94 -22.45 27.33 -17.84
C LYS A 94 -22.90 27.06 -19.26
#